data_AF-A0A1Z9X2Y9-F1
#
_entry.id   AF-A0A1Z9X2Y9-F1
#
_cell.length_a   1.000
_cell.length_b   1.000
_cell.length_c   1.000
_cell.angle_alpha   90.00
_cell.angle_beta   90.00
_cell.angle_gamma   90.00
#
_symmetry.space_group_name_H-M   'P 1'
#
loop_
_entity.id
_entity.type
_entity.pdbx_description
1 polymer ?
#
loop_
_entity_poly.entity_id
_entity_poly.type
_entity_poly.pdbx_seq_one_letter_code
_entity_poly.pdbx_strand_id
1 'polypeptide(L)' 'MHDTAIKQVKAADIELNIFRLGNPQSSPYLVHVDGLSALLEKKRKKAMNSHK' A
#
# COMPACT_ATOMS: atom_id res chain seq x y z
N MET A 1 11.48 -9.52 3.66
CA MET A 1 11.06 -8.17 4.10
C MET A 1 9.89 -7.57 3.30
N HIS A 2 9.53 -8.04 2.09
CA HIS A 2 8.36 -7.54 1.33
C HIS A 2 6.99 -8.12 1.77
N ASP A 3 7.01 -9.23 2.52
CA ASP A 3 5.81 -9.98 2.90
C ASP A 3 4.88 -9.19 3.86
N THR A 4 5.46 -8.33 4.70
CA THR A 4 4.73 -7.58 5.73
C THR A 4 3.80 -6.53 5.13
N ALA A 5 4.22 -5.82 4.08
CA ALA A 5 3.41 -4.81 3.42
C ALA A 5 2.18 -5.43 2.71
N ILE A 6 2.37 -6.58 2.06
CA ILE A 6 1.29 -7.33 1.42
C ILE A 6 0.29 -7.83 2.48
N LYS A 7 0.79 -8.32 3.63
CA LYS A 7 -0.07 -8.73 4.75
C LYS A 7 -0.90 -7.57 5.30
N GLN A 8 -0.31 -6.39 5.48
CA GLN A 8 -1.02 -5.21 5.96
C GLN A 8 -2.09 -4.72 4.97
N VAL A 9 -1.79 -4.77 3.67
CA VAL A 9 -2.78 -4.49 2.62
C VAL A 9 -3.92 -5.51 2.66
N LYS A 10 -3.61 -6.82 2.73
CA LYS A 10 -4.63 -7.87 2.83
C LYS A 10 -5.45 -7.81 4.12
N ALA A 11 -4.86 -7.32 5.21
CA ALA A 11 -5.54 -7.12 6.49
C ALA A 11 -6.39 -5.83 6.52
N ALA A 12 -6.47 -5.10 5.39
CA ALA A 12 -7.14 -3.80 5.27
C ALA A 12 -6.60 -2.70 6.23
N ASP A 13 -5.41 -2.91 6.80
CA ASP A 13 -4.70 -1.92 7.62
C ASP A 13 -4.18 -0.76 6.75
N ILE A 14 -3.85 -1.08 5.50
CA ILE A 14 -3.42 -0.14 4.48
C ILE A 14 -4.37 -0.22 3.30
N GLU A 15 -5.12 0.87 3.07
CA GLU A 15 -5.98 1.04 1.89
C GLU A 15 -5.13 1.25 0.63
N LEU A 16 -4.54 0.17 0.12
CA LEU A 16 -3.75 0.17 -1.10
C LEU A 16 -4.18 -1.01 -1.98
N ASN A 17 -4.49 -0.75 -3.24
CA ASN A 17 -4.83 -1.84 -4.16
C ASN A 17 -3.56 -2.45 -4.76
N ILE A 18 -3.32 -3.71 -4.42
CA ILE A 18 -2.24 -4.53 -5.00
C ILE A 18 -2.80 -5.43 -6.10
N PHE A 19 -2.05 -5.59 -7.18
CA PHE A 19 -2.39 -6.49 -8.28
C PHE A 19 -1.15 -7.25 -8.77
N ARG A 20 -1.33 -8.20 -9.67
CA ARG A 20 -0.23 -8.94 -10.31
C ARG A 20 -0.50 -9.00 -11.80
N LEU A 21 0.55 -8.82 -12.60
CA LEU A 21 0.49 -9.03 -14.04
C LEU A 21 1.00 -10.45 -14.34
N GLY A 22 0.15 -11.31 -14.89
CA GLY A 22 0.53 -12.66 -15.30
C GLY A 22 0.48 -13.70 -14.19
N ASN A 23 1.40 -14.68 -14.24
CA ASN A 23 1.30 -15.91 -13.45
C ASN A 23 1.50 -15.63 -11.94
N PRO A 24 0.56 -16.00 -11.06
CA PRO A 24 0.57 -15.59 -9.65
C PRO A 24 1.73 -16.19 -8.84
N GLN A 25 2.38 -17.24 -9.34
CA GLN A 25 3.45 -17.92 -8.61
C GLN A 25 4.83 -17.26 -8.82
N SER A 26 5.01 -16.52 -9.92
CA SER A 26 6.31 -15.89 -10.27
C SER A 26 6.25 -14.38 -10.39
N SER A 27 5.04 -13.79 -10.41
CA SER A 27 4.89 -12.36 -10.69
C SER A 27 4.91 -11.51 -9.41
N PRO A 28 5.65 -10.38 -9.39
CA PRO A 28 5.67 -9.46 -8.26
C PRO A 28 4.31 -8.79 -8.06
N TYR A 29 4.01 -8.43 -6.81
CA TYR A 29 2.87 -7.56 -6.53
C TYR A 29 3.19 -6.14 -6.97
N LEU A 30 2.25 -5.55 -7.70
CA LEU A 30 2.30 -4.20 -8.22
C LEU A 30 1.22 -3.36 -7.56
N VAL A 31 1.43 -2.05 -7.58
CA VAL A 31 0.52 -1.05 -7.03
C VAL A 31 0.37 0.07 -8.03
N HIS A 32 -0.81 0.69 -8.05
CA HIS A 32 -1.01 1.90 -8.82
C HIS A 32 -0.27 3.06 -8.14
N VAL A 33 0.49 3.83 -8.91
CA VAL A 33 1.26 4.98 -8.42
C VAL A 33 0.34 6.01 -7.77
N ASP A 34 -0.83 6.28 -8.35
CA ASP A 34 -1.86 7.15 -7.75
C ASP A 34 -2.29 6.69 -6.36
N GLY A 35 -2.51 5.38 -6.18
CA GLY A 35 -2.88 4.81 -4.88
C GLY A 35 -1.77 4.96 -3.84
N LEU A 36 -0.51 4.79 -4.26
CA LEU A 36 0.64 4.97 -3.38
C LEU A 36 0.80 6.43 -2.93
N SER A 37 0.64 7.37 -3.86
CA SER A 37 0.70 8.81 -3.59
C SER A 37 -0.41 9.24 -2.63
N ALA A 38 -1.65 8.79 -2.86
CA ALA A 38 -2.78 9.08 -1.98
C ALA A 38 -2.57 8.53 -0.56
N LEU A 39 -2.01 7.32 -0.43
CA LEU A 39 -1.68 6.74 0.87
C LEU A 39 -0.62 7.57 1.62
N LEU A 40 0.43 7.98 0.90
CA LEU A 40 1.49 8.83 1.46
C LEU A 40 0.94 10.16 1.94
N GLU A 41 0.10 10.83 1.13
CA GLU A 41 -0.57 12.07 1.53
C GLU A 41 -1.47 11.87 2.75
N LYS A 42 -2.24 10.78 2.81
CA LYS A 42 -3.11 10.47 3.96
C LYS A 42 -2.28 10.27 5.23
N LYS A 43 -1.17 9.53 5.16
CA LYS A 43 -0.26 9.35 6.31
C LYS A 43 0.39 10.68 6.71
N ARG A 44 0.80 11.51 5.73
CA ARG A 44 1.40 12.82 5.98
C ARG A 44 0.41 13.78 6.66
N LYS A 45 -0.85 13.84 6.21
CA LYS A 45 -1.92 14.62 6.85
C LYS A 45 -2.22 14.13 8.26
N LYS A 46 -2.28 12.81 8.49
CA LYS A 46 -2.44 12.24 9.84
C LYS A 46 -1.29 12.65 10.76
N ALA A 47 -0.05 12.56 10.30
CA ALA A 47 1.12 12.96 11.08
C ALA A 47 1.13 14.46 11.38
N MET A 48 0.77 15.30 10.41
CA MET A 48 0.63 16.75 10.64
C MET A 48 -0.47 17.10 11.64
N ASN A 49 -1.62 16.43 11.56
CA ASN A 49 -2.73 16.65 12.51
C ASN A 49 -2.44 16.07 13.90
N SER A 50 -1.58 15.04 14.00
CA SER A 50 -1.16 14.47 15.28
C SER A 50 -0.11 15.32 16.00
N HIS A 51 0.43 16.35 15.35
CA HIS A 51 1.45 17.25 15.88
C HIS A 51 0.90 18.62 16.30
N LYS A 52 -0.43 18.76 16.37
CA LYS A 52 -1.16 19.98 16.73
C LYS A 52 -2.05 19.70 17.95
#